data_AF-A0AAV6YHA6-F1
#
_entry.id   AF-A0AAV6YHA6-F1
#
_cell.length_a   1.000
_cell.length_b   1.000
_cell.length_c   1.000
_cell.angle_alpha   90.00
_cell.angle_beta   90.00
_cell.angle_gamma   90.00
#
_symmetry.space_group_name_H-M   'P 1'
#
loop_
_entity.id
_entity.type
_entity.pdbx_description
1 polymer ?
#
loop_
_entity_poly.entity_id
_entity_poly.type
_entity_poly.pdbx_seq_one_letter_code
_entity_poly.pdbx_strand_id
1 'polypeptide(L)'
;ATSAIAGLLEEDSLSDNRIVDNPWRGAEAYHFFLLAQRQLYEGYVDAAMRTALHLRDYEDIIPAVEIYSLVALCACANRAFGTSSKAFIKLESLETLGPEQKQQYEDLALEIFTKHSPKDSRKADVDVLSDGGEGKLPTCIASGRPITEYQFWMCSVCNHGVQDREIAAYSFCPLCHSSIS
;
A
#
# COMPACT_ATOMS: atom_id res chain seq x y z
N ALA A 1 11.61 -26.53 41.76
CA ALA A 1 10.75 -26.88 40.61
C ALA A 1 9.74 -25.76 40.36
N THR A 2 10.24 -24.58 39.97
CA THR A 2 9.47 -23.34 39.80
C THR A 2 9.79 -22.63 38.47
N SER A 3 10.72 -23.18 37.68
CA SER A 3 11.15 -22.61 36.40
C SER A 3 10.17 -22.89 35.25
N ALA A 4 9.31 -23.89 35.36
CA ALA A 4 8.40 -24.28 34.29
C ALA A 4 7.13 -23.42 34.22
N ILE A 5 6.74 -22.78 35.34
CA ILE A 5 5.50 -21.97 35.41
C ILE A 5 5.75 -20.53 34.94
N ALA A 6 6.98 -20.02 35.07
CA ALA A 6 7.35 -18.70 34.54
C ALA A 6 7.36 -18.66 33.01
N GLY A 7 7.74 -19.76 32.35
CA GLY A 7 7.74 -19.83 30.88
C GLY A 7 6.34 -19.85 30.25
N LEU A 8 5.33 -20.36 30.96
CA LEU A 8 3.96 -20.45 30.46
C LEU A 8 3.18 -19.13 30.57
N LEU A 9 3.68 -18.15 31.33
CA LEU A 9 3.06 -16.82 31.43
C LEU A 9 3.62 -15.82 30.40
N GLU A 10 4.73 -16.14 29.73
CA GLU A 10 5.29 -15.32 28.66
C GLU A 10 4.68 -15.69 27.29
N GLU A 11 4.24 -16.94 27.09
CA GLU A 11 3.64 -17.38 25.82
C GLU A 11 2.19 -16.92 25.59
N ASP A 12 1.40 -16.68 26.65
CA ASP A 12 0.01 -16.22 26.52
C ASP A 12 -0.13 -14.70 26.29
N SER A 13 0.98 -13.95 26.33
CA SER A 13 0.97 -12.50 26.07
C SER A 13 1.16 -12.12 24.60
N LEU A 14 1.50 -13.10 23.74
CA LEU A 14 1.74 -12.88 22.31
C LEU A 14 0.53 -13.23 21.44
N SER A 15 -0.44 -13.99 21.98
CA SER A 15 -1.64 -14.41 21.27
C SER A 15 -2.77 -13.36 21.33
N ASP A 16 -2.83 -12.55 22.39
CA ASP A 16 -3.86 -11.52 22.59
C ASP A 16 -3.49 -10.15 21.97
N ASN A 17 -2.24 -9.97 21.53
CA ASN A 17 -1.77 -8.75 20.85
C ASN A 17 -2.18 -8.65 19.37
N ARG A 18 -2.65 -9.74 18.75
CA ARG A 18 -3.12 -9.71 17.34
C ARG A 18 -4.41 -8.91 17.13
N ILE A 19 -5.11 -8.54 18.20
CA ILE A 19 -6.41 -7.83 18.12
C ILE A 19 -6.24 -6.31 18.14
N VAL A 20 -5.03 -5.79 18.45
CA VAL A 20 -4.75 -4.34 18.39
C VAL A 20 -3.49 -4.05 17.57
N ASP A 21 -3.37 -4.66 16.39
CA ASP A 21 -2.34 -4.29 15.42
C ASP A 21 -2.60 -2.86 14.92
N ASN A 22 -1.89 -1.90 15.52
CA ASN A 22 -1.86 -0.48 15.21
C ASN A 22 -3.25 0.20 15.08
N PRO A 23 -3.72 0.97 16.09
CA PRO A 23 -5.04 1.61 16.06
C PRO A 23 -5.25 2.57 14.87
N TRP A 24 -4.16 2.97 14.20
CA TRP A 24 -4.19 3.84 13.03
C TRP A 24 -4.21 3.09 11.69
N ARG A 25 -4.08 1.75 11.68
CA ARG A 25 -3.94 0.98 10.43
C ARG A 25 -5.13 1.15 9.48
N GLY A 26 -6.34 1.21 10.02
CA GLY A 26 -7.54 1.52 9.22
C GLY A 26 -7.52 2.92 8.62
N ALA A 27 -7.11 3.92 9.41
CA ALA A 27 -6.96 5.28 8.90
C ALA A 27 -5.84 5.37 7.84
N GLU A 28 -4.73 4.66 8.06
CA GLU A 28 -3.59 4.59 7.15
C GLU A 28 -3.99 3.98 5.79
N ALA A 29 -4.75 2.88 5.80
CA ALA A 29 -5.25 2.24 4.58
C ALA A 29 -6.04 3.22 3.69
N TYR A 30 -7.05 3.88 4.27
CA TYR A 30 -7.88 4.85 3.54
C TYR A 30 -7.10 6.13 3.19
N HIS A 31 -6.16 6.54 4.04
CA HIS A 31 -5.26 7.66 3.75
C HIS A 31 -4.47 7.41 2.48
N PHE A 32 -3.81 6.25 2.36
CA PHE A 32 -3.08 5.90 1.14
C PHE A 32 -4.00 5.69 -0.06
N PHE A 33 -5.21 5.16 0.15
CA PHE A 33 -6.20 4.97 -0.92
C PHE A 33 -6.61 6.30 -1.54
N LEU A 34 -6.86 7.32 -0.71
CA LEU A 34 -7.17 8.67 -1.14
C LEU A 34 -5.95 9.39 -1.72
N LEU A 35 -4.77 9.21 -1.11
CA LEU A 35 -3.51 9.80 -1.57
C LEU A 35 -3.17 9.35 -2.99
N ALA A 36 -3.27 8.05 -3.28
CA ALA A 36 -3.01 7.49 -4.61
C ALA A 36 -3.93 8.11 -5.67
N GLN A 37 -5.23 8.22 -5.38
CA GLN A 37 -6.20 8.86 -6.28
C GLN A 37 -5.87 10.33 -6.49
N ARG A 38 -5.55 11.08 -5.43
CA ARG A 38 -5.16 12.49 -5.53
C ARG A 38 -3.93 12.68 -6.41
N GLN A 39 -2.88 11.89 -6.16
CA GLN A 39 -1.66 11.91 -6.97
C GLN A 39 -1.97 11.60 -8.45
N LEU A 40 -2.88 10.66 -8.72
CA LEU A 40 -3.30 10.33 -10.08
C LEU A 40 -4.01 11.51 -10.74
N TYR A 41 -4.98 12.14 -10.07
CA TYR A 41 -5.71 13.30 -10.57
C TYR A 41 -4.82 14.52 -10.82
N GLU A 42 -3.79 14.71 -9.98
CA GLU A 42 -2.80 15.78 -10.12
C GLU A 42 -1.72 15.47 -11.19
N GLY A 43 -1.76 14.28 -11.80
CA GLY A 43 -0.84 13.87 -12.87
C GLY A 43 0.49 13.28 -12.38
N TYR A 44 0.66 13.08 -11.07
CA TYR A 44 1.84 12.44 -10.48
C TYR A 44 1.79 10.91 -10.60
N VAL A 45 1.74 10.41 -11.83
CA VAL A 45 1.46 8.99 -12.15
C VAL A 45 2.44 7.99 -11.51
N ASP A 46 3.73 8.34 -11.38
CA ASP A 46 4.71 7.48 -10.73
C ASP A 46 4.46 7.36 -9.22
N ALA A 47 4.19 8.49 -8.56
CA ALA A 47 3.84 8.51 -7.14
C ALA A 47 2.54 7.75 -6.88
N ALA A 48 1.50 8.03 -7.69
CA ALA A 48 0.21 7.36 -7.60
C ALA A 48 0.34 5.84 -7.71
N MET A 49 1.14 5.34 -8.65
CA MET A 49 1.39 3.91 -8.82
C MET A 49 2.08 3.30 -7.61
N ARG A 50 3.12 3.95 -7.07
CA ARG A 50 3.84 3.44 -5.89
C ARG A 50 2.95 3.41 -4.65
N THR A 51 2.20 4.48 -4.39
CA THR A 51 1.22 4.54 -3.30
C THR A 51 0.14 3.47 -3.49
N ALA A 52 -0.37 3.29 -4.71
CA ALA A 52 -1.37 2.26 -4.99
C ALA A 52 -0.84 0.84 -4.74
N LEU A 53 0.43 0.56 -5.07
CA LEU A 53 1.04 -0.75 -4.82
C LEU A 53 1.16 -1.07 -3.33
N HIS A 54 1.39 -0.06 -2.49
CA HIS A 54 1.42 -0.23 -1.04
C HIS A 54 0.08 -0.69 -0.46
N LEU A 55 -1.05 -0.37 -1.13
CA LEU A 55 -2.38 -0.76 -0.68
C LEU A 55 -2.59 -2.29 -0.64
N ARG A 56 -1.75 -3.07 -1.33
CA ARG A 56 -1.77 -4.54 -1.27
C ARG A 56 -1.58 -5.10 0.14
N ASP A 57 -0.97 -4.34 1.04
CA ASP A 57 -0.81 -4.72 2.44
C ASP A 57 -2.09 -4.54 3.28
N TYR A 58 -3.17 -4.01 2.68
CA TYR A 58 -4.42 -3.65 3.36
C TYR A 58 -5.65 -4.35 2.74
N GLU A 59 -5.45 -5.51 2.09
CA GLU A 59 -6.55 -6.35 1.52
C GLU A 59 -7.57 -6.81 2.58
N ASP A 60 -7.20 -6.80 3.85
CA ASP A 60 -8.07 -7.13 4.98
C ASP A 60 -8.92 -5.94 5.47
N ILE A 61 -8.60 -4.70 5.04
CA ILE A 61 -9.33 -3.48 5.38
C ILE A 61 -10.15 -2.95 4.20
N ILE A 62 -9.51 -2.87 3.03
CA ILE A 62 -10.14 -2.38 1.79
C ILE A 62 -10.37 -3.57 0.87
N PRO A 63 -11.57 -3.72 0.26
CA PRO A 63 -11.83 -4.83 -0.64
C PRO A 63 -10.78 -4.95 -1.74
N ALA A 64 -10.25 -6.15 -1.94
CA ALA A 64 -9.20 -6.41 -2.94
C ALA A 64 -9.60 -5.90 -4.34
N VAL A 65 -10.88 -5.99 -4.72
CA VAL A 65 -11.35 -5.43 -5.99
C VAL A 65 -11.02 -3.94 -6.12
N GLU A 66 -11.26 -3.13 -5.09
CA GLU A 66 -10.99 -1.69 -5.12
C GLU A 66 -9.49 -1.39 -5.19
N ILE A 67 -8.69 -2.11 -4.39
CA ILE A 67 -7.23 -1.99 -4.39
C ILE A 67 -6.68 -2.29 -5.79
N TYR A 68 -7.03 -3.44 -6.36
CA TYR A 68 -6.45 -3.88 -7.63
C TYR A 68 -7.00 -3.13 -8.84
N SER A 69 -8.24 -2.63 -8.78
CA SER A 69 -8.75 -1.68 -9.79
C SER A 69 -7.94 -0.38 -9.77
N LEU A 70 -7.63 0.16 -8.60
CA LEU A 70 -6.81 1.37 -8.49
C LEU A 70 -5.35 1.12 -8.93
N VAL A 71 -4.76 -0.02 -8.56
CA VAL A 71 -3.41 -0.41 -9.02
C VAL A 71 -3.38 -0.53 -10.54
N ALA A 72 -4.35 -1.22 -11.15
CA ALA A 72 -4.43 -1.37 -12.61
C ALA A 72 -4.53 0.00 -13.31
N LEU A 73 -5.37 0.90 -12.79
CA LEU A 73 -5.55 2.25 -13.32
C LEU A 73 -4.25 3.07 -13.22
N CYS A 74 -3.64 3.15 -12.04
CA CYS A 74 -2.38 3.88 -11.83
C CYS A 74 -1.23 3.29 -12.67
N ALA A 75 -1.14 1.97 -12.77
CA ALA A 75 -0.12 1.30 -13.56
C ALA A 75 -0.30 1.55 -15.07
N CYS A 76 -1.54 1.54 -15.58
CA CYS A 76 -1.85 1.95 -16.96
C CYS A 76 -1.44 3.41 -17.22
N ALA A 77 -1.78 4.33 -16.32
CA ALA A 77 -1.40 5.74 -16.43
C ALA A 77 0.12 5.94 -16.43
N ASN A 78 0.85 5.18 -15.62
CA ASN A 78 2.31 5.19 -15.57
C ASN A 78 3.00 4.38 -16.70
N ARG A 79 2.22 3.71 -17.57
CA ARG A 79 2.69 2.78 -18.62
C ARG A 79 3.50 1.58 -18.08
N ALA A 80 3.25 1.19 -16.83
CA ALA A 80 3.77 -0.02 -16.21
C ALA A 80 2.85 -1.20 -16.53
N PHE A 81 2.82 -1.61 -17.81
CA PHE A 81 1.86 -2.60 -18.31
C PHE A 81 2.08 -4.02 -17.76
N GLY A 82 3.29 -4.37 -17.31
CA GLY A 82 3.53 -5.63 -16.62
C GLY A 82 2.89 -5.65 -15.22
N THR A 83 3.01 -4.54 -14.50
CA THR A 83 2.34 -4.34 -13.20
C THR A 83 0.82 -4.29 -13.36
N SER A 84 0.33 -3.58 -14.37
CA SER A 84 -1.11 -3.54 -14.68
C SER A 84 -1.65 -4.93 -15.02
N SER A 85 -0.95 -5.70 -15.85
CA SER A 85 -1.36 -7.07 -16.20
C SER A 85 -1.46 -7.98 -14.98
N LYS A 86 -0.52 -7.90 -14.03
CA LYS A 86 -0.61 -8.65 -12.75
C LYS A 86 -1.84 -8.25 -11.94
N ALA A 87 -2.21 -6.97 -11.95
CA ALA A 87 -3.41 -6.50 -11.25
C ALA A 87 -4.70 -7.05 -11.90
N PHE A 88 -4.79 -7.07 -13.24
CA PHE A 88 -5.90 -7.70 -13.96
C PHE A 88 -6.01 -9.20 -13.66
N ILE A 89 -4.90 -9.94 -13.67
CA ILE A 89 -4.89 -11.37 -13.31
C ILE A 89 -5.45 -11.58 -11.90
N LYS A 90 -5.05 -10.74 -10.94
CA LYS A 90 -5.59 -10.81 -9.58
C LYS A 90 -7.08 -10.50 -9.57
N LEU A 91 -7.55 -9.47 -10.27
CA LEU A 91 -8.98 -9.14 -10.38
C LEU A 91 -9.82 -10.30 -10.92
N GLU A 92 -9.37 -10.95 -12.01
CA GLU A 92 -10.04 -12.12 -12.60
C GLU A 92 -10.08 -13.32 -11.63
N SER A 93 -9.07 -13.44 -10.77
CA SER A 93 -8.99 -14.52 -9.78
C SER A 93 -9.89 -14.32 -8.54
N LEU A 94 -10.42 -13.11 -8.29
CA LEU A 94 -11.18 -12.82 -7.07
C LEU A 94 -12.50 -13.61 -7.01
N GLU A 95 -12.69 -14.44 -5.99
CA GLU A 95 -13.91 -15.23 -5.80
C GLU A 95 -15.13 -14.37 -5.42
N THR A 96 -14.89 -13.15 -4.93
CA THR A 96 -15.93 -12.18 -4.59
C THR A 96 -16.65 -11.60 -5.80
N LEU A 97 -16.09 -11.78 -7.01
CA LEU A 97 -16.66 -11.28 -8.26
C LEU A 97 -17.48 -12.34 -8.99
N GLY A 98 -18.62 -11.92 -9.53
CA GLY A 98 -19.43 -12.77 -10.40
C GLY A 98 -18.76 -13.04 -11.76
N PRO A 99 -19.21 -14.08 -12.50
CA PRO A 99 -18.63 -14.43 -13.79
C PRO A 99 -18.70 -13.29 -14.82
N GLU A 100 -19.77 -12.49 -14.80
CA GLU A 100 -19.92 -11.34 -15.69
C GLU A 100 -18.88 -10.25 -15.44
N GLN A 101 -18.61 -9.92 -14.16
CA GLN A 101 -17.59 -8.93 -13.80
C GLN A 101 -16.18 -9.41 -14.15
N LYS A 102 -15.91 -10.71 -13.98
CA LYS A 102 -14.63 -11.31 -14.40
C LYS A 102 -14.43 -11.19 -15.91
N GLN A 103 -15.48 -11.46 -16.69
CA GLN A 103 -15.42 -11.28 -18.15
C GLN A 103 -15.13 -9.83 -18.54
N GLN A 104 -15.74 -8.86 -17.86
CA GLN A 104 -15.46 -7.43 -18.11
C GLN A 104 -13.98 -7.07 -17.89
N TYR A 105 -13.34 -7.64 -16.86
CA TYR A 105 -11.91 -7.44 -16.63
C TYR A 105 -11.04 -8.12 -17.69
N GLU A 106 -11.39 -9.34 -18.11
CA GLU A 106 -10.69 -10.06 -19.18
C GLU A 106 -10.78 -9.30 -20.51
N ASP A 107 -11.98 -8.83 -20.88
CA ASP A 107 -12.21 -8.08 -22.12
C ASP A 107 -11.41 -6.78 -22.12
N LEU A 108 -11.39 -6.06 -21.00
CA LEU A 108 -10.61 -4.83 -20.83
C LEU A 108 -9.10 -5.10 -20.88
N ALA A 109 -8.63 -6.17 -20.23
CA ALA A 109 -7.23 -6.59 -20.29
C ALA A 109 -6.81 -6.89 -21.74
N LEU A 110 -7.65 -7.61 -22.50
CA LEU A 110 -7.41 -7.91 -23.91
C LEU A 110 -7.32 -6.63 -24.75
N GLU A 111 -8.23 -5.67 -24.55
CA GLU A 111 -8.21 -4.39 -25.28
C GLU A 111 -6.92 -3.60 -25.03
N ILE A 112 -6.46 -3.58 -23.78
CA ILE A 112 -5.24 -2.86 -23.40
C ILE A 112 -4.01 -3.59 -23.93
N PHE A 113 -3.87 -4.88 -23.65
CA PHE A 113 -2.62 -5.60 -23.85
C PHE A 113 -2.38 -6.11 -25.28
N THR A 114 -3.42 -6.12 -26.13
CA THR A 114 -3.24 -6.27 -27.58
C THR A 114 -2.55 -5.05 -28.21
N LYS A 115 -2.75 -3.86 -27.64
CA LYS A 115 -2.09 -2.60 -28.07
C LYS A 115 -0.77 -2.35 -27.35
N HIS A 116 -0.66 -2.81 -26.09
CA HIS A 116 0.49 -2.55 -25.22
C HIS A 116 1.02 -3.85 -24.62
N SER A 117 2.23 -4.27 -25.02
CA SER A 117 2.83 -5.50 -24.47
C SER A 117 2.99 -5.39 -22.94
N PRO A 118 2.59 -6.42 -22.15
CA PRO A 118 2.63 -6.40 -20.69
C PRO A 118 4.06 -6.62 -20.17
N LYS A 119 4.94 -5.67 -20.47
CA LYS A 119 6.35 -5.67 -20.06
C LYS A 119 6.68 -4.34 -19.43
N ASP A 120 7.20 -4.40 -18.21
CA ASP A 120 7.71 -3.21 -17.54
C ASP A 120 9.11 -2.88 -18.09
N SER A 121 9.25 -1.70 -18.70
CA SER A 121 10.53 -1.21 -19.22
C SER A 121 11.46 -0.70 -18.10
N ARG A 122 10.90 -0.45 -16.91
CA ARG A 122 11.61 0.04 -15.71
C ARG A 122 11.65 -1.07 -14.67
N LYS A 123 12.66 -1.94 -14.74
CA LYS A 123 12.76 -3.16 -13.92
C LYS A 123 13.15 -2.98 -12.44
N ALA A 124 13.53 -1.79 -11.96
CA ALA A 124 14.35 -1.72 -10.75
C ALA A 124 13.64 -1.32 -9.44
N ASP A 125 12.42 -0.78 -9.48
CA ASP A 125 11.88 -0.03 -8.32
C ASP A 125 10.55 -0.57 -7.78
N VAL A 126 9.92 -1.50 -8.51
CA VAL A 126 8.63 -2.10 -8.14
C VAL A 126 8.82 -3.33 -7.25
N ASP A 127 9.95 -4.03 -7.39
CA ASP A 127 10.25 -5.25 -6.63
C ASP A 127 10.65 -4.95 -5.16
N VAL A 128 11.22 -3.78 -4.86
CA VAL A 128 11.56 -3.38 -3.48
C VAL A 128 10.30 -3.12 -2.63
N LEU A 129 9.16 -2.85 -3.28
CA LEU A 129 7.86 -2.67 -2.62
C LEU A 129 7.07 -3.98 -2.47
N SER A 130 7.52 -5.07 -3.10
CA SER A 130 6.71 -6.28 -3.31
C SER A 130 7.08 -7.49 -2.45
N ASP A 131 8.18 -7.47 -1.71
CA ASP A 131 8.57 -8.60 -0.88
C ASP A 131 8.35 -8.28 0.60
N GLY A 132 7.35 -8.92 1.20
CA GLY A 132 7.00 -8.82 2.62
C GLY A 132 8.01 -9.53 3.53
N GLY A 133 9.30 -9.28 3.31
CA GLY A 133 10.40 -9.78 4.12
C GLY A 133 10.73 -8.87 5.30
N GLU A 134 11.44 -9.43 6.29
CA GLU A 134 12.07 -8.68 7.38
C GLU A 134 13.01 -7.61 6.80
N GLY A 135 12.65 -6.33 6.93
CA GLY A 135 13.43 -5.21 6.37
C GLY A 135 12.64 -4.19 5.54
N LYS A 136 11.31 -4.24 5.51
CA LYS A 136 10.49 -3.24 4.81
C LYS A 136 10.70 -1.85 5.42
N LEU A 137 11.13 -0.92 4.57
CA LEU A 137 11.29 0.49 4.95
C LEU A 137 9.92 1.10 5.29
N PRO A 138 9.84 1.99 6.29
CA PRO A 138 8.59 2.67 6.62
C PRO A 138 8.13 3.54 5.44
N THR A 139 6.82 3.60 5.20
CA THR A 139 6.25 4.44 4.15
C THR A 139 6.02 5.86 4.66
N CYS A 140 6.42 6.85 3.87
CA CYS A 140 6.15 8.26 4.14
C CYS A 140 4.65 8.53 4.02
N ILE A 141 4.01 8.94 5.12
CA ILE A 141 2.57 9.29 5.14
C ILE A 141 2.24 10.42 4.16
N ALA A 142 3.12 11.41 3.99
CA ALA A 142 2.83 12.53 3.11
C ALA A 142 2.89 12.17 1.62
N SER A 143 3.80 11.27 1.22
CA SER A 143 4.10 11.02 -0.20
C SER A 143 3.81 9.61 -0.69
N GLY A 144 3.57 8.64 0.20
CA GLY A 144 3.39 7.23 -0.14
C GLY A 144 4.67 6.52 -0.60
N ARG A 145 5.84 7.18 -0.47
CA ARG A 145 7.15 6.62 -0.86
C ARG A 145 7.83 5.96 0.33
N PRO A 146 8.63 4.90 0.12
CA PRO A 146 9.52 4.39 1.16
C PRO A 146 10.45 5.48 1.69
N ILE A 147 10.65 5.49 2.99
CA ILE A 147 11.64 6.33 3.65
C ILE A 147 12.96 5.55 3.65
N THR A 148 13.86 5.93 2.76
CA THR A 148 15.23 5.39 2.66
C THR A 148 16.22 6.21 3.49
N GLU A 149 15.80 7.37 4.00
CA GLU A 149 16.62 8.31 4.75
C GLU A 149 16.81 7.81 6.20
N TYR A 150 18.02 8.00 6.75
CA TYR A 150 18.30 7.61 8.14
C TYR A 150 17.57 8.51 9.15
N GLN A 151 17.38 9.78 8.79
CA GLN A 151 16.62 10.76 9.57
C GLN A 151 15.33 11.07 8.84
N PHE A 152 14.22 11.05 9.59
CA PHE A 152 12.90 11.41 9.14
C PHE A 152 12.07 11.86 10.33
N TRP A 153 11.05 12.68 10.09
CA TRP A 153 10.13 13.10 11.12
C TRP A 153 9.14 11.99 11.44
N MET A 154 8.93 11.71 12.73
CA MET A 154 7.96 10.75 13.21
C MET A 154 6.95 11.45 14.11
N CYS A 155 5.67 11.25 13.82
CA CYS A 155 4.60 11.79 14.65
C CYS A 155 4.62 11.15 16.04
N SER A 156 4.64 11.94 17.12
CA SER A 156 4.59 11.43 18.49
C SER A 156 3.24 10.84 18.92
N VAL A 157 2.18 11.05 18.13
CA VAL A 157 0.82 10.57 18.43
C VAL A 157 0.50 9.28 17.70
N CYS A 158 0.71 9.24 16.37
CA CYS A 158 0.40 8.05 15.58
C CYS A 158 1.62 7.20 15.25
N ASN A 159 2.84 7.63 15.57
CA ASN A 159 4.11 6.94 15.27
C ASN A 159 4.37 6.68 13.78
N HIS A 160 3.72 7.41 12.87
CA HIS A 160 3.99 7.29 11.44
C HIS A 160 5.04 8.31 10.97
N GLY A 161 5.85 7.88 10.01
CA GLY A 161 6.97 8.64 9.46
C GLY A 161 6.58 9.54 8.28
N VAL A 162 7.26 10.67 8.17
CA VAL A 162 7.22 11.59 7.03
C VAL A 162 8.65 11.98 6.69
N GLN A 163 9.01 11.96 5.41
CA GLN A 163 10.32 12.43 4.95
C GLN A 163 10.55 13.89 5.38
N ASP A 164 11.76 14.23 5.81
CA ASP A 164 12.07 15.56 6.38
C ASP A 164 11.80 16.71 5.39
N ARG A 165 12.00 16.45 4.09
CA ARG A 165 11.69 17.42 3.04
C ARG A 165 10.19 17.66 2.86
N GLU A 166 9.35 16.66 3.17
CA GLU A 166 7.91 16.72 2.98
C GLU A 166 7.24 17.39 4.19
N ILE A 167 7.70 17.07 5.41
CA ILE A 167 7.06 17.56 6.64
C ILE A 167 7.08 19.09 6.76
N ALA A 168 8.08 19.76 6.15
CA ALA A 168 8.18 21.22 6.11
C ALA A 168 6.97 21.91 5.43
N ALA A 169 6.22 21.18 4.60
CA ALA A 169 5.02 21.70 3.94
C ALA A 169 3.74 21.58 4.81
N TYR A 170 3.84 20.95 5.99
CA TYR A 170 2.70 20.66 6.84
C TYR A 170 2.81 21.38 8.19
N SER A 171 1.66 21.78 8.74
CA SER A 171 1.53 22.25 10.13
C SER A 171 0.96 21.18 11.07
N PHE A 172 0.41 20.10 10.50
CA PHE A 172 -0.21 19.00 11.22
C PHE A 172 0.22 17.67 10.60
N CYS A 173 0.26 16.61 11.41
CA CYS A 173 0.49 15.25 10.91
C CYS A 173 -0.51 14.92 9.79
N PRO A 174 -0.06 14.48 8.59
CA PRO A 174 -0.99 14.23 7.50
C PRO A 174 -1.94 13.04 7.73
N LEU A 175 -1.67 12.20 8.75
CA LEU A 175 -2.53 11.07 9.12
C LEU A 175 -3.47 11.42 10.29
N CYS A 176 -2.93 11.74 11.46
CA CYS A 176 -3.74 11.94 12.68
C CYS A 176 -4.10 13.40 12.97
N HIS A 177 -3.60 14.35 12.17
CA HIS A 177 -3.84 15.78 12.30
C HIS A 177 -3.37 16.42 13.63
N SER A 178 -2.52 15.74 14.41
CA SER A 178 -1.86 16.37 15.56
C SER A 178 -0.92 17.50 15.09
N SER A 179 -0.81 18.58 15.87
CA SER A 179 0.13 19.68 15.55
C SER A 179 1.56 19.16 15.46
N ILE A 180 2.30 19.65 14.46
CA ILE A 180 3.75 19.43 14.40
C ILE A 180 4.37 20.45 15.36
N SER A 181 4.82 19.97 16.52
CA SER A 181 5.52 20.76 17.54
C SER A 181 7.02 20.69 17.36
#